data_AF-A0DC40-F1
#
_entry.id   AF-A0DC40-F1
#
_cell.length_a   1.000
_cell.length_b   1.000
_cell.length_c   1.000
_cell.angle_alpha   90.00
_cell.angle_beta   90.00
_cell.angle_gamma   90.00
#
_symmetry.space_group_name_H-M   'P 1'
#
loop_
_entity.id
_entity.type
_entity.pdbx_description
1 polymer ?
#
loop_
_entity_poly.entity_id
_entity_poly.type
_entity_poly.pdbx_seq_one_letter_code
_entity_poly.pdbx_strand_id
1 'polypeptide(L)'
;MSGAGAVHQQLQKTLDVVQRGFEEIVQNIPKQYHEQCMSQNGKNIEKYAQCMYQRSKNVDKQMKAFDFKMLFMGIQFEQCIKTSSQDQCIQNAKSTVEGFINDFQKNVK
;
A
#
# COMPACT_ATOMS: atom_id res chain seq x y z
N MET A 1 -20.12 20.75 -20.34
CA MET A 1 -19.69 20.41 -18.97
C MET A 1 -19.51 18.89 -18.90
N SER A 2 -18.34 18.35 -19.26
CA SER A 2 -18.16 16.88 -19.36
C SER A 2 -16.76 16.37 -19.01
N GLY A 3 -15.82 17.24 -18.62
CA GLY A 3 -14.41 16.85 -18.39
C GLY A 3 -14.16 16.10 -17.08
N ALA A 4 -14.90 16.43 -16.00
CA ALA A 4 -14.65 15.88 -14.66
C ALA A 4 -14.82 14.35 -14.56
N GLY A 5 -15.74 13.76 -15.34
CA GLY A 5 -16.00 12.31 -15.31
C GLY A 5 -14.87 11.48 -15.90
N ALA A 6 -14.21 11.96 -16.96
CA ALA A 6 -13.08 11.28 -17.58
C ALA A 6 -11.82 11.33 -16.69
N VAL A 7 -11.59 12.45 -16.00
CA VAL A 7 -10.47 12.61 -15.04
C VAL A 7 -10.61 11.65 -13.87
N HIS A 8 -11.81 11.59 -13.29
CA HIS A 8 -12.08 10.72 -12.16
C HIS A 8 -11.93 9.24 -12.55
N GLN A 9 -12.39 8.84 -13.75
CA GLN A 9 -12.18 7.48 -14.26
C GLN A 9 -10.72 7.13 -14.49
N GLN A 10 -9.89 8.07 -14.98
CA GLN A 10 -8.48 7.79 -15.25
C GLN A 10 -7.66 7.70 -13.96
N LEU A 11 -7.98 8.52 -12.95
CA LEU A 11 -7.43 8.36 -11.61
C LEU A 11 -7.86 7.02 -11.01
N GLN A 12 -9.16 6.70 -11.03
CA GLN A 12 -9.68 5.46 -10.47
C GLN A 12 -8.96 4.24 -11.06
N LYS A 13 -8.84 4.17 -12.39
CA LYS A 13 -8.09 3.10 -13.07
C LYS A 13 -6.63 3.03 -12.62
N THR A 14 -6.00 4.18 -12.40
CA THR A 14 -4.60 4.22 -11.94
C THR A 14 -4.50 3.71 -10.50
N LEU A 15 -5.38 4.16 -9.61
CA LEU A 15 -5.43 3.71 -8.22
C LEU A 15 -5.77 2.22 -8.13
N ASP A 16 -6.65 1.71 -8.98
CA ASP A 16 -7.00 0.28 -9.03
C ASP A 16 -5.81 -0.60 -9.46
N VAL A 17 -4.96 -0.12 -10.37
CA VAL A 17 -3.73 -0.85 -10.75
C VAL A 17 -2.75 -0.86 -9.59
N VAL A 18 -2.58 0.28 -8.93
CA VAL A 18 -1.63 0.41 -7.83
C VAL A 18 -2.10 -0.36 -6.59
N GLN A 19 -3.41 -0.36 -6.32
CA GLN A 19 -4.02 -1.14 -5.26
C GLN A 19 -3.88 -2.64 -5.52
N ARG A 20 -4.07 -3.12 -6.75
CA ARG A 20 -3.80 -4.53 -7.10
C ARG A 20 -2.34 -4.93 -6.89
N GLY A 21 -1.39 -4.07 -7.32
CA GLY A 21 0.02 -4.32 -7.05
C GLY A 21 0.34 -4.37 -5.56
N PHE A 22 -0.33 -3.53 -4.75
CA PHE A 22 -0.22 -3.57 -3.30
C PHE A 22 -0.81 -4.86 -2.71
N GLU A 23 -1.98 -5.31 -3.17
CA GLU A 23 -2.60 -6.56 -2.74
C GLU A 23 -1.70 -7.77 -3.02
N GLU A 24 -1.05 -7.83 -4.20
CA GLU A 24 -0.06 -8.86 -4.53
C GLU A 24 1.12 -8.86 -3.56
N ILE A 25 1.62 -7.68 -3.16
CA ILE A 25 2.69 -7.57 -2.16
C ILE A 25 2.20 -8.15 -0.83
N VAL A 26 1.03 -7.74 -0.34
CA VAL A 26 0.49 -8.17 0.95
C VAL A 26 0.27 -9.69 0.97
N GLN A 27 -0.25 -10.27 -0.10
CA GLN A 27 -0.51 -11.71 -0.20
C GLN A 27 0.77 -12.56 -0.12
N ASN A 28 1.93 -12.02 -0.49
CA ASN A 28 3.21 -12.74 -0.45
C ASN A 28 3.91 -12.67 0.91
N ILE A 29 3.54 -11.73 1.78
CA ILE A 29 4.18 -11.54 3.09
C ILE A 29 4.08 -12.77 4.01
N PRO A 30 2.91 -13.42 4.18
CA PRO A 30 2.78 -14.58 5.05
C PRO A 30 3.75 -15.71 4.71
N LYS A 31 4.01 -15.93 3.42
CA LYS A 31 4.97 -16.94 2.96
C LYS A 31 6.40 -16.60 3.38
N GLN A 32 6.82 -15.36 3.19
CA GLN A 32 8.16 -14.89 3.59
C GLN A 32 8.36 -14.99 5.10
N TYR A 33 7.37 -14.59 5.88
CA TYR A 33 7.42 -14.71 7.34
C TYR A 33 7.43 -16.15 7.80
N HIS A 34 6.65 -17.03 7.16
CA HIS A 34 6.68 -18.45 7.46
C HIS A 34 8.09 -19.03 7.30
N GLU A 35 8.74 -18.79 6.15
CA GLU A 35 10.11 -19.26 5.88
C GLU A 35 11.11 -18.71 6.91
N GLN A 36 11.03 -17.43 7.26
CA GLN A 36 11.90 -16.80 8.26
C GLN A 36 11.65 -17.34 9.68
N CYS A 37 10.41 -17.36 10.14
CA CYS A 37 10.07 -17.84 11.47
C CYS A 37 10.35 -19.34 11.63
N MET A 38 10.13 -20.15 10.58
CA MET A 38 10.48 -21.57 10.59
C MET A 38 11.99 -21.80 10.64
N SER A 39 12.78 -21.06 9.86
CA SER A 39 14.24 -21.22 9.87
C SER A 39 14.85 -20.87 11.24
N GLN A 40 14.27 -19.90 11.96
CA GLN A 40 14.76 -19.47 13.28
C GLN A 40 14.20 -20.31 14.43
N ASN A 41 12.93 -20.70 14.35
CA ASN A 41 12.18 -21.25 15.48
C ASN A 41 11.48 -22.58 15.20
N GLY A 42 11.76 -23.26 14.08
CA GLY A 42 11.02 -24.45 13.64
C GLY A 42 11.03 -25.65 14.61
N LYS A 43 11.93 -25.66 15.59
CA LYS A 43 11.97 -26.67 16.67
C LYS A 43 11.19 -26.27 17.93
N ASN A 44 10.74 -25.02 18.03
CA ASN A 44 9.99 -24.49 19.17
C ASN A 44 8.72 -23.79 18.65
N ILE A 45 7.60 -24.50 18.76
CA ILE A 45 6.30 -24.06 18.25
C ILE A 45 5.85 -22.74 18.88
N GLU A 46 6.10 -22.53 20.17
CA GLU A 46 5.71 -21.29 20.87
C GLU A 46 6.49 -20.08 20.34
N LYS A 47 7.80 -20.21 20.16
CA LYS A 47 8.64 -19.15 19.57
C LYS A 47 8.28 -18.90 18.11
N TYR A 48 7.97 -19.94 17.34
CA TYR A 48 7.46 -19.80 15.98
C TYR A 48 6.14 -19.02 15.94
N ALA A 49 5.17 -19.41 16.77
CA ALA A 49 3.87 -18.74 16.85
C ALA A 49 4.01 -17.27 17.28
N GLN A 50 4.88 -16.99 18.25
CA GLN A 50 5.18 -15.62 18.68
C GLN A 50 5.83 -14.80 17.55
N CYS A 51 6.77 -15.38 16.80
CA CYS A 51 7.39 -14.75 15.64
C CYS A 51 6.34 -14.38 14.58
N MET A 52 5.51 -15.35 14.17
CA MET A 52 4.44 -15.11 13.21
C MET A 52 3.47 -14.03 13.69
N TYR A 53 3.03 -14.09 14.96
CA TYR A 53 2.11 -13.11 15.53
C TYR A 53 2.68 -11.68 15.55
N GLN A 54 3.93 -11.51 15.97
CA GLN A 54 4.58 -10.19 16.00
C GLN A 54 4.70 -9.60 14.59
N ARG A 55 5.07 -10.45 13.61
CA ARG A 55 5.22 -10.05 12.22
C ARG A 55 3.86 -9.71 11.59
N SER A 56 2.82 -10.52 11.81
CA SER A 56 1.45 -10.21 11.38
C SER A 56 0.92 -8.90 11.98
N LYS A 57 1.17 -8.65 13.27
CA LYS A 57 0.80 -7.37 13.90
C LYS A 57 1.47 -6.17 13.25
N ASN A 58 2.72 -6.31 12.81
CA ASN A 58 3.40 -5.23 12.09
C ASN A 58 2.76 -4.98 10.73
N VAL A 59 2.42 -6.04 9.98
CA VAL A 59 1.69 -5.91 8.69
C VAL A 59 0.38 -5.15 8.89
N ASP A 60 -0.45 -5.56 9.85
CA ASP A 60 -1.72 -4.88 10.13
C ASP A 60 -1.53 -3.39 10.44
N LYS A 61 -0.48 -3.05 11.21
CA LYS A 61 -0.13 -1.67 11.52
C LYS A 61 0.25 -0.89 10.25
N GLN A 62 1.11 -1.47 9.41
CA GLN A 62 1.54 -0.80 8.17
C GLN A 62 0.40 -0.70 7.15
N MET A 63 -0.50 -1.68 7.08
CA MET A 63 -1.68 -1.63 6.21
C MET A 63 -2.60 -0.48 6.60
N LYS A 64 -2.92 -0.33 7.88
CA LYS A 64 -3.73 0.81 8.37
C LYS A 64 -3.08 2.16 8.05
N ALA A 65 -1.76 2.25 8.17
CA ALA A 65 -1.04 3.47 7.82
C ALA A 65 -1.09 3.75 6.31
N PHE A 66 -0.99 2.71 5.47
CA PHE A 66 -1.13 2.81 4.03
C PHE A 66 -2.55 3.27 3.64
N ASP A 67 -3.59 2.66 4.19
CA ASP A 67 -4.99 3.02 3.93
C ASP A 67 -5.26 4.50 4.27
N PHE A 68 -4.76 4.96 5.42
CA PHE A 68 -4.88 6.35 5.82
C PHE A 68 -4.18 7.31 4.86
N LYS A 69 -2.96 6.95 4.42
CA LYS A 69 -2.20 7.73 3.41
C LYS A 69 -2.95 7.79 2.07
N MET A 70 -3.54 6.69 1.63
CA MET A 70 -4.34 6.61 0.40
C MET A 70 -5.59 7.51 0.47
N LEU A 71 -6.32 7.48 1.59
CA LEU A 71 -7.47 8.36 1.81
C LEU A 71 -7.07 9.84 1.72
N PHE A 72 -5.97 10.23 2.37
CA PHE A 72 -5.50 11.60 2.35
C PHE A 72 -5.04 12.05 0.94
N MET A 73 -4.38 11.15 0.20
CA MET A 73 -3.98 11.42 -1.18
C MET A 73 -5.19 11.69 -2.09
N GLY A 74 -6.31 10.96 -1.91
CA GLY A 74 -7.54 11.24 -2.64
C GLY A 74 -8.01 12.69 -2.47
N ILE A 75 -7.98 13.21 -1.23
CA ILE A 75 -8.32 14.61 -0.92
C ILE A 75 -7.33 15.57 -1.58
N GLN A 76 -6.03 15.29 -1.51
CA GLN A 76 -5.01 16.13 -2.15
C GLN A 76 -5.15 16.17 -3.67
N PHE A 77 -5.49 15.05 -4.29
CA PHE A 77 -5.73 14.98 -5.73
C PHE A 77 -6.91 15.85 -6.14
N GLU A 78 -8.03 15.78 -5.40
CA GLU A 78 -9.20 16.63 -5.65
C GLU A 78 -8.90 18.13 -5.53
N GLN A 79 -7.98 18.51 -4.64
CA GLN A 79 -7.52 19.89 -4.55
C GLN A 79 -6.61 20.25 -5.72
N CYS A 80 -5.68 19.36 -6.09
CA CYS A 80 -4.75 19.59 -7.19
C CYS A 80 -5.45 19.85 -8.53
N ILE A 81 -6.48 19.07 -8.88
CA ILE A 81 -7.22 19.25 -10.14
C ILE A 81 -7.96 20.59 -10.21
N LYS A 82 -8.18 21.27 -9.07
CA LYS A 82 -8.81 22.60 -9.03
C LYS A 82 -7.79 23.73 -9.26
N THR A 83 -6.50 23.47 -9.07
CA THR A 83 -5.45 24.51 -9.02
C THR A 83 -4.30 24.29 -10.02
N SER A 84 -4.21 23.12 -10.64
CA SER A 84 -3.07 22.72 -11.48
C SER A 84 -3.53 21.89 -12.68
N SER A 85 -2.60 21.55 -13.59
CA SER A 85 -2.94 20.70 -14.73
C SER A 85 -3.23 19.27 -14.30
N GLN A 86 -4.19 18.63 -14.96
CA GLN A 86 -4.61 17.27 -14.65
C GLN A 86 -3.44 16.27 -14.74
N ASP A 87 -2.63 16.36 -15.79
CA ASP A 87 -1.50 15.46 -16.00
C ASP A 87 -0.47 15.58 -14.87
N GLN A 88 -0.20 16.79 -14.39
CA GLN A 88 0.69 17.02 -13.26
C GLN A 88 0.14 16.38 -11.98
N CYS A 89 -1.16 16.52 -11.71
CA CYS A 89 -1.81 15.90 -10.55
C CYS A 89 -1.75 14.37 -10.61
N ILE A 90 -1.96 13.77 -11.79
CA ILE A 90 -1.89 12.32 -11.98
C ILE A 90 -0.45 11.82 -11.75
N GLN A 91 0.55 12.51 -12.28
CA GLN A 91 1.96 12.13 -12.07
C GLN A 91 2.37 12.24 -10.61
N ASN A 92 1.97 13.32 -9.93
CA ASN A 92 2.23 13.50 -8.51
C ASN A 92 1.56 12.41 -7.66
N ALA A 93 0.29 12.08 -7.96
CA ALA A 93 -0.42 11.01 -7.28
C ALA A 93 0.27 9.66 -7.47
N LYS A 94 0.69 9.32 -8.70
CA LYS A 94 1.46 8.10 -8.97
C LYS A 94 2.73 8.01 -8.14
N SER A 95 3.57 9.04 -8.21
CA SER A 95 4.83 9.08 -7.44
C SER A 95 4.59 8.98 -5.93
N THR A 96 3.53 9.63 -5.44
CA THR A 96 3.14 9.58 -4.02
C THR A 96 2.73 8.17 -3.59
N VAL A 97 1.89 7.49 -4.36
CA VAL A 97 1.45 6.13 -4.02
C VAL A 97 2.60 5.12 -4.15
N GLU A 98 3.45 5.25 -5.17
CA GLU A 98 4.69 4.46 -5.27
C GLU A 98 5.56 4.64 -4.01
N GLY A 99 5.68 5.87 -3.52
CA GLY A 99 6.33 6.18 -2.24
C GLY A 99 5.69 5.45 -1.06
N PHE A 100 4.35 5.42 -0.99
CA PHE A 100 3.63 4.70 0.07
C PHE A 100 3.86 3.19 0.01
N ILE A 101 3.89 2.60 -1.18
CA ILE A 101 4.19 1.18 -1.38
C ILE A 101 5.61 0.86 -0.94
N ASN A 102 6.59 1.68 -1.34
CA ASN A 102 7.98 1.51 -0.94
C ASN A 102 8.17 1.61 0.58
N ASP A 103 7.50 2.58 1.22
CA ASP A 103 7.47 2.71 2.68
C ASP A 103 6.91 1.45 3.34
N PHE A 104 5.76 0.95 2.84
CA PHE A 104 5.14 -0.26 3.35
C PHE A 104 6.10 -1.45 3.25
N GLN A 105 6.65 -1.70 2.07
CA GLN A 105 7.61 -2.80 1.82
C GLN A 105 8.85 -2.71 2.71
N LYS A 106 9.36 -1.51 2.98
CA LYS A 106 10.50 -1.31 3.86
C LYS A 106 10.17 -1.64 5.31
N ASN A 107 8.96 -1.28 5.76
CA ASN A 107 8.55 -1.40 7.15
C ASN A 107 7.96 -2.76 7.51
N VAL A 108 7.54 -3.57 6.52
CA VAL A 108 7.08 -4.96 6.74
C VAL A 108 8.19 -6.00 6.64
N LYS A 109 9.44 -5.63 6.37
CA LYS A 109 10.57 -6.58 6.42
C LYS A 109 10.97 -6.96 7.83
#